data_AF-A0A6G1J4Y0-F1
#
_entry.id   AF-A0A6G1J4Y0-F1
#
_cell.length_a   1.000
_cell.length_b   1.000
_cell.length_c   1.000
_cell.angle_alpha   90.00
_cell.angle_beta   90.00
_cell.angle_gamma   90.00
#
_symmetry.space_group_name_H-M   'P 1'
#
loop_
_entity.id
_entity.type
_entity.pdbx_description
1 polymer ?
#
loop_
_entity_poly.entity_id
_entity_poly.type
_entity_poly.pdbx_seq_one_letter_code
_entity_poly.pdbx_strand_id
1 'polypeptide(L)'
;MPRKKQGLRSYHHKSRNGCAQCKRRRVKCTMQTPACANCVRRNELCEYATFIDRGSALEPQLHFGMTATTESWFLPQGTSAPSSGESTTLPGDTNLLLSVLFSHSWFSPQEKAIWLPALSKLAVKHTYLQHCILALTNLREEQSAGQLTRTPVAAYQHQVTASALFRSSNPSVDEDNWLAVLAFSTCNLIFQLYSQHFCQDADFDLIGTLRIIRSTTDIQSAARPFLRRSELWNLIVIRANIHHLYLDAGLRNAIKSLERIVSAAIESANDDDGEETAEISRQAFCELREWASQSEGEPRRWDQYCSWPSKVTPEFLDLLADDDDVALLIFVHWAAIMHRSCKPVVRSWAKRVAFYAIDRLQDTWGEQLAWPLQVFSPSPPSDASFPLMDPLLADGANPIDPELLPASTVNSVTTSLPSSSYEPGINPASHVHPAKR
;
A
#
# COMPACT_ATOMS: atom_id res chain seq x y z
N MET A 1 -3.34 -45.86 51.89
CA MET A 1 -2.37 -45.09 51.06
C MET A 1 -2.41 -45.62 49.63
N PRO A 2 -2.93 -44.87 48.64
CA PRO A 2 -2.79 -45.24 47.24
C PRO A 2 -1.55 -44.58 46.62
N ARG A 3 -0.79 -45.35 45.85
CA ARG A 3 0.44 -44.98 45.14
C ARG A 3 0.18 -43.87 44.11
N LYS A 4 0.98 -42.79 44.17
CA LYS A 4 1.12 -41.80 43.09
C LYS A 4 1.56 -42.52 41.81
N LYS A 5 0.76 -42.44 40.74
CA LYS A 5 1.19 -42.83 39.40
C LYS A 5 2.25 -41.84 38.94
N GLN A 6 3.47 -42.35 38.73
CA GLN A 6 4.61 -41.62 38.16
C GLN A 6 4.27 -41.19 36.73
N GLY A 7 4.66 -39.96 36.40
CA GLY A 7 4.21 -39.20 35.25
C GLY A 7 4.52 -39.85 33.90
N LEU A 8 3.49 -39.98 33.07
CA LEU A 8 3.66 -39.92 31.63
C LEU A 8 4.01 -38.46 31.30
N ARG A 9 5.24 -38.24 30.82
CA ARG A 9 5.70 -36.90 30.42
C ARG A 9 4.90 -36.51 29.19
N SER A 10 3.84 -35.72 29.37
CA SER A 10 3.08 -35.12 28.27
C SER A 10 4.05 -34.37 27.36
N TYR A 11 4.04 -34.70 26.07
CA TYR A 11 4.83 -34.02 25.08
C TYR A 11 4.14 -32.69 24.77
N HIS A 12 4.56 -31.63 25.45
CA HIS A 12 4.02 -30.29 25.22
C HIS A 12 4.63 -29.68 23.95
N HIS A 13 3.77 -29.18 23.05
CA HIS A 13 4.17 -28.45 21.86
C HIS A 13 5.02 -27.22 22.28
N LYS A 14 6.21 -27.08 21.68
CA LYS A 14 7.12 -25.99 21.99
C LYS A 14 6.60 -24.73 21.30
N SER A 15 6.03 -23.80 22.05
CA SER A 15 5.67 -22.46 21.53
C SER A 15 6.87 -21.83 20.81
N ARG A 16 6.74 -21.60 19.50
CA ARG A 16 7.77 -20.99 18.66
C ARG A 16 7.96 -19.50 18.96
N ASN A 17 7.00 -18.87 19.63
CA ASN A 17 6.92 -17.41 19.78
C ASN A 17 7.25 -16.92 21.20
N GLY A 18 7.71 -17.79 22.11
CA GLY A 18 8.15 -17.38 23.45
C GLY A 18 9.36 -16.43 23.43
N CYS A 19 9.44 -15.53 24.41
CA CYS A 19 10.59 -14.63 24.57
C CYS A 19 11.91 -15.41 24.81
N ALA A 20 13.04 -14.78 24.51
CA ALA A 20 14.37 -15.39 24.58
C ALA A 20 14.68 -15.99 25.96
N GLN A 21 14.26 -15.32 27.05
CA GLN A 21 14.49 -15.81 28.41
C GLN A 21 13.63 -17.02 28.77
N CYS A 22 12.37 -17.06 28.34
CA CYS A 22 11.50 -18.23 28.54
C CYS A 22 11.98 -19.43 27.71
N LYS A 23 12.42 -19.19 26.47
CA LYS A 23 13.06 -20.20 25.61
C LYS A 23 14.33 -20.76 26.23
N ARG A 24 15.25 -19.89 26.70
CA ARG A 24 16.49 -20.28 27.38
C ARG A 24 16.22 -21.16 28.60
N ARG A 25 15.18 -20.82 29.37
CA ARG A 25 14.78 -21.56 30.59
C ARG A 25 13.91 -22.79 30.31
N ARG A 26 13.51 -23.01 29.06
CA ARG A 26 12.61 -24.11 28.66
C ARG A 26 11.31 -24.13 29.47
N VAL A 27 10.74 -22.95 29.73
CA VAL A 27 9.44 -22.76 30.40
C VAL A 27 8.44 -22.07 29.47
N LYS A 28 7.12 -22.29 29.66
CA LYS A 28 6.07 -21.63 28.86
C LYS A 28 6.14 -20.11 29.05
N CYS A 29 6.17 -19.37 27.95
CA CYS A 29 6.11 -17.91 27.95
C CYS A 29 4.64 -17.46 27.98
N THR A 30 4.30 -16.43 28.73
CA THR A 30 2.93 -15.89 28.77
C THR A 30 2.64 -14.89 27.64
N MET A 31 3.64 -14.58 26.81
CA MET A 31 3.52 -13.78 25.58
C MET A 31 2.88 -12.37 25.72
N GLN A 32 2.81 -11.83 26.93
CA GLN A 32 2.35 -10.46 27.17
C GLN A 32 3.37 -9.45 26.66
N THR A 33 2.88 -8.38 26.04
CA THR A 33 3.64 -7.18 25.64
C THR A 33 3.39 -6.06 26.66
N PRO A 34 4.39 -5.28 27.10
CA PRO A 34 5.78 -5.24 26.62
C PRO A 34 6.72 -6.32 27.21
N ALA A 35 6.31 -7.04 28.26
CA ALA A 35 7.11 -8.10 28.88
C ALA A 35 6.23 -9.23 29.44
N CYS A 36 6.70 -10.48 29.35
CA CYS A 36 5.94 -11.62 29.89
C CYS A 36 6.00 -11.68 31.42
N ALA A 37 4.92 -12.14 32.07
CA ALA A 37 4.81 -12.26 33.53
C ALA A 37 5.97 -13.04 34.17
N ASN A 38 6.56 -14.01 33.47
CA ASN A 38 7.69 -14.80 33.98
C ASN A 38 9.00 -14.02 34.02
N CYS A 39 9.24 -13.10 33.07
CA CYS A 39 10.39 -12.22 33.09
C CYS A 39 10.19 -11.07 34.08
N VAL A 40 8.97 -10.49 34.14
CA VAL A 40 8.62 -9.42 35.10
C VAL A 40 8.83 -9.88 36.54
N ARG A 41 8.31 -11.06 36.91
CA ARG A 41 8.44 -11.59 38.28
C ARG A 41 9.90 -11.84 38.70
N ARG A 42 10.80 -12.00 37.72
CA ARG A 42 12.22 -12.28 37.95
C ARG A 42 13.11 -11.08 37.68
N ASN A 43 12.50 -9.93 37.36
CA ASN A 43 13.19 -8.70 37.01
C ASN A 43 14.25 -8.90 35.90
N GLU A 44 13.89 -9.69 34.88
CA GLU A 44 14.76 -9.99 33.74
C GLU A 44 14.27 -9.26 32.48
N LEU A 45 15.21 -8.83 31.64
CA LEU A 45 14.91 -8.18 30.36
C LEU A 45 14.19 -9.16 29.41
N CYS A 46 12.95 -8.83 29.07
CA CYS A 46 12.07 -9.68 28.26
C CYS A 46 12.16 -9.31 26.78
N GLU A 47 13.03 -10.00 26.05
CA GLU A 47 13.19 -9.80 24.61
C GLU A 47 12.46 -10.90 23.84
N TYR A 48 11.48 -10.51 23.02
CA TYR A 48 11.00 -11.39 21.95
C TYR A 48 11.99 -11.27 20.80
N ALA A 49 12.46 -12.41 20.28
CA ALA A 49 13.30 -12.39 19.09
C ALA A 49 12.46 -11.83 17.94
N THR A 50 12.64 -10.55 17.62
CA THR A 50 12.22 -9.99 16.34
C THR A 50 12.97 -10.76 15.27
N PHE A 51 12.29 -11.22 14.23
CA PHE A 51 12.91 -11.89 13.08
C PHE A 51 13.70 -10.89 12.23
N ILE A 52 14.65 -10.18 12.85
CA ILE A 52 15.67 -9.38 12.20
C ILE A 52 16.99 -9.68 12.94
N ASP A 53 17.80 -10.47 12.25
CA ASP A 53 19.26 -10.41 12.24
C ASP A 53 20.09 -11.21 13.28
N ARG A 54 21.01 -12.02 12.73
CA ARG A 54 22.35 -12.29 13.29
C ARG A 54 23.33 -12.47 12.15
N GLY A 55 24.07 -11.41 11.82
CA GLY A 55 25.21 -11.53 10.90
C GLY A 55 26.09 -10.28 10.70
N SER A 56 26.53 -9.61 11.77
CA SER A 56 27.76 -8.79 11.87
C SER A 56 28.06 -7.69 10.84
N ALA A 57 27.95 -6.44 11.30
CA ALA A 57 28.75 -5.25 10.97
C ALA A 57 29.37 -5.16 9.55
N LEU A 58 28.64 -4.53 8.64
CA LEU A 58 29.06 -3.65 7.54
C LEU A 58 27.82 -2.82 7.12
N GLU A 59 27.99 -1.59 6.63
CA GLU A 59 26.92 -0.64 6.29
C GLU A 59 25.75 -1.27 5.51
N PRO A 60 24.48 -0.91 5.81
CA PRO A 60 23.33 -1.50 5.13
C PRO A 60 23.13 -0.85 3.76
N GLN A 61 23.81 -1.35 2.74
CA GLN A 61 23.30 -1.30 1.38
C GLN A 61 22.27 -2.42 1.24
N LEU A 62 20.99 -2.07 1.25
CA LEU A 62 19.89 -3.01 1.03
C LEU A 62 19.91 -3.47 -0.44
N HIS A 63 20.62 -4.56 -0.71
CA HIS A 63 20.51 -5.31 -1.95
C HIS A 63 19.16 -6.02 -1.98
N PHE A 64 18.33 -5.69 -2.97
CA PHE A 64 17.06 -6.36 -3.21
C PHE A 64 17.30 -7.72 -3.89
N GLY A 65 17.76 -8.71 -3.13
CA GLY A 65 17.74 -10.10 -3.56
C GLY A 65 16.31 -10.62 -3.48
N MET A 66 15.53 -10.52 -4.57
CA MET A 66 14.32 -11.35 -4.68
C MET A 66 14.75 -12.81 -4.65
N THR A 67 14.49 -13.48 -3.53
CA THR A 67 14.58 -14.95 -3.46
C THR A 67 13.58 -15.54 -4.45
N ALA A 68 13.94 -16.69 -5.01
CA ALA A 68 13.34 -17.38 -6.16
C ALA A 68 11.86 -17.80 -6.05
N THR A 69 11.05 -17.19 -5.18
CA THR A 69 9.60 -17.43 -5.09
C THR A 69 8.78 -16.57 -6.05
N THR A 70 9.41 -15.65 -6.79
CA THR A 70 8.77 -14.90 -7.89
C THR A 70 8.84 -15.64 -9.25
N GLU A 71 9.37 -16.86 -9.28
CA GLU A 71 9.61 -17.61 -10.52
C GLU A 71 8.34 -18.10 -11.25
N SER A 72 7.15 -18.08 -10.63
CA SER A 72 5.97 -18.75 -11.21
C SER A 72 4.74 -17.87 -11.50
N TRP A 73 4.71 -16.60 -11.11
CA TRP A 73 3.41 -15.87 -11.05
C TRP A 73 3.18 -14.84 -12.16
N PHE A 74 4.16 -14.61 -13.04
CA PHE A 74 4.09 -13.58 -14.08
C PHE A 74 3.94 -14.13 -15.51
N LEU A 75 3.63 -15.42 -15.68
CA LEU A 75 3.43 -16.05 -16.98
C LEU A 75 2.13 -16.86 -16.98
N PRO A 76 1.24 -16.69 -17.98
CA PRO A 76 0.41 -17.79 -18.41
C PRO A 76 1.35 -18.90 -18.91
N GLN A 77 1.24 -20.10 -18.34
CA GLN A 77 1.98 -21.26 -18.85
C GLN A 77 1.55 -21.50 -20.30
N GLY A 78 2.47 -21.32 -21.25
CA GLY A 78 2.25 -21.78 -22.63
C GLY A 78 2.58 -20.82 -23.78
N THR A 79 3.47 -19.84 -23.64
CA THR A 79 4.06 -19.18 -24.81
C THR A 79 5.57 -19.06 -24.69
N SER A 80 6.26 -19.80 -25.57
CA SER A 80 7.69 -19.67 -25.84
C SER A 80 8.09 -18.21 -26.04
N ALA A 81 9.20 -17.82 -25.40
CA ALA A 81 9.79 -16.50 -25.55
C ALA A 81 9.94 -16.14 -27.05
N PRO A 82 9.49 -14.96 -27.49
CA PRO A 82 9.83 -14.51 -28.82
C PRO A 82 11.34 -14.25 -28.86
N SER A 83 12.02 -14.97 -29.74
CA SER A 83 13.43 -14.77 -30.05
C SER A 83 13.66 -13.32 -30.47
N SER A 84 14.70 -12.73 -29.89
CA SER A 84 15.33 -11.47 -30.27
C SER A 84 15.21 -11.13 -31.76
N GLY A 85 14.56 -10.01 -32.08
CA GLY A 85 14.54 -9.54 -33.46
C GLY A 85 13.54 -8.44 -33.81
N GLU A 86 13.12 -7.57 -32.89
CA GLU A 86 12.42 -6.34 -33.28
C GLU A 86 12.73 -5.23 -32.27
N SER A 87 13.56 -4.28 -32.68
CA SER A 87 13.67 -2.99 -32.01
C SER A 87 12.31 -2.29 -32.14
N THR A 88 11.43 -2.46 -31.15
CA THR A 88 10.22 -1.65 -31.07
C THR A 88 10.65 -0.21 -30.84
N THR A 89 10.53 0.61 -31.87
CA THR A 89 10.78 2.04 -31.84
C THR A 89 9.94 2.65 -30.71
N LEU A 90 10.58 3.13 -29.64
CA LEU A 90 9.93 3.96 -28.62
C LEU A 90 10.10 5.43 -29.02
N PRO A 91 9.13 6.03 -29.73
CA PRO A 91 8.86 7.44 -29.52
C PRO A 91 7.36 7.72 -29.50
N GLY A 92 6.66 7.26 -28.46
CA GLY A 92 5.46 7.96 -28.01
C GLY A 92 5.90 9.14 -27.15
N ASP A 93 5.41 10.35 -27.42
CA ASP A 93 5.65 11.48 -26.52
C ASP A 93 5.14 11.10 -25.12
N THR A 94 6.06 10.85 -24.19
CA THR A 94 5.71 10.35 -22.86
C THR A 94 4.87 11.37 -22.10
N ASN A 95 5.01 12.67 -22.39
CA ASN A 95 4.12 13.69 -21.85
C ASN A 95 2.69 13.51 -22.35
N LEU A 96 2.50 13.21 -23.64
CA LEU A 96 1.18 12.96 -24.20
C LEU A 96 0.54 11.73 -23.57
N LEU A 97 1.28 10.62 -23.46
CA LEU A 97 0.80 9.38 -22.84
C LEU A 97 0.39 9.60 -21.38
N LEU A 98 1.24 10.28 -20.60
CA LEU A 98 0.93 10.66 -19.22
C LEU A 98 -0.27 11.61 -19.15
N SER A 99 -0.42 12.55 -20.09
CA SER A 99 -1.58 13.46 -20.16
C SER A 99 -2.87 12.68 -20.36
N VAL A 100 -2.88 11.67 -21.24
CA VAL A 100 -4.04 10.77 -21.45
C VAL A 100 -4.38 10.02 -20.15
N LEU A 101 -3.38 9.44 -19.48
CA LEU A 101 -3.59 8.74 -18.20
C LEU A 101 -4.13 9.68 -17.11
N PHE A 102 -3.58 10.89 -17.02
CA PHE A 102 -3.93 11.87 -15.99
C PHE A 102 -5.27 12.56 -16.26
N SER A 103 -5.69 12.73 -17.52
CA SER A 103 -6.98 13.33 -17.86
C SER A 103 -8.17 12.56 -17.25
N HIS A 104 -8.03 11.24 -17.11
CA HIS A 104 -9.04 10.36 -16.54
C HIS A 104 -8.71 9.89 -15.11
N SER A 105 -7.69 10.48 -14.50
CA SER A 105 -7.30 10.19 -13.14
C SER A 105 -8.09 11.03 -12.13
N TRP A 106 -8.01 10.61 -10.86
CA TRP A 106 -8.57 11.33 -9.71
C TRP A 106 -7.69 12.51 -9.23
N PHE A 107 -6.56 12.79 -9.88
CA PHE A 107 -5.66 13.86 -9.49
C PHE A 107 -6.30 15.25 -9.72
N SER A 108 -6.11 16.17 -8.78
CA SER A 108 -6.47 17.59 -8.93
C SER A 108 -5.53 18.29 -9.93
N PRO A 109 -5.92 19.41 -10.55
CA PRO A 109 -5.06 20.15 -11.47
C PRO A 109 -3.67 20.50 -10.89
N GLN A 110 -3.62 20.89 -9.61
CA GLN A 110 -2.35 21.19 -8.93
C GLN A 110 -1.46 19.95 -8.82
N GLU A 111 -2.05 18.79 -8.54
CA GLU A 111 -1.32 17.54 -8.47
C GLU A 111 -0.81 17.11 -9.84
N LYS A 112 -1.62 17.26 -10.90
CA LYS A 112 -1.19 16.97 -12.27
C LYS A 112 0.02 17.83 -12.66
N ALA A 113 0.03 19.10 -12.28
CA ALA A 113 1.11 20.04 -12.56
C ALA A 113 2.46 19.64 -11.93
N ILE A 114 2.44 18.87 -10.84
CA ILE A 114 3.66 18.41 -10.15
C ILE A 114 4.05 17.01 -10.62
N TRP A 115 3.09 16.08 -10.66
CA TRP A 115 3.35 14.67 -10.98
C TRP A 115 3.72 14.45 -12.45
N LEU A 116 3.07 15.15 -13.38
CA LEU A 116 3.27 14.90 -14.81
C LEU A 116 4.71 15.24 -15.26
N PRO A 117 5.27 16.43 -14.95
CA PRO A 117 6.66 16.73 -15.31
C PRO A 117 7.66 15.80 -14.63
N ALA A 118 7.44 15.45 -13.36
CA ALA A 118 8.32 14.56 -12.61
C ALA A 118 8.35 13.15 -13.21
N LEU A 119 7.19 12.55 -13.48
CA LEU A 119 7.08 11.22 -14.07
C LEU A 119 7.60 11.19 -15.51
N SER A 120 7.37 12.25 -16.29
CA SER A 120 7.90 12.36 -17.65
C SER A 120 9.43 12.35 -17.68
N LYS A 121 10.06 13.18 -16.83
CA LYS A 121 11.53 13.21 -16.69
C LYS A 121 12.09 11.85 -16.29
N LEU A 122 11.43 11.16 -15.36
CA LEU A 122 11.85 9.83 -14.91
C LEU A 122 11.66 8.78 -15.99
N ALA A 123 10.57 8.83 -16.75
CA ALA A 123 10.33 7.89 -17.82
C ALA A 123 11.39 8.00 -18.92
N VAL A 124 11.84 9.20 -19.28
CA VAL A 124 12.99 9.37 -20.19
C VAL A 124 14.26 8.68 -19.67
N LYS A 125 14.50 8.73 -18.35
CA LYS A 125 15.67 8.10 -17.70
C LYS A 125 15.54 6.58 -17.51
N HIS A 126 14.31 6.07 -17.35
CA HIS A 126 14.06 4.69 -16.94
C HIS A 126 13.11 3.97 -17.92
N THR A 127 13.67 3.11 -18.76
CA THR A 127 12.92 2.37 -19.80
C THR A 127 11.80 1.49 -19.24
N TYR A 128 12.00 0.88 -18.06
CA TYR A 128 10.93 0.12 -17.40
C TYR A 128 9.69 0.97 -17.12
N LEU A 129 9.87 2.26 -16.81
CA LEU A 129 8.77 3.18 -16.50
C LEU A 129 8.04 3.61 -17.78
N GLN A 130 8.75 3.76 -18.90
CA GLN A 130 8.12 3.99 -20.21
C GLN A 130 7.19 2.84 -20.57
N HIS A 131 7.64 1.60 -20.37
CA HIS A 131 6.81 0.42 -20.61
C HIS A 131 5.61 0.34 -19.65
N CYS A 132 5.76 0.71 -18.37
CA CYS A 132 4.61 0.84 -17.47
C CYS A 132 3.57 1.86 -17.98
N ILE A 133 4.03 3.02 -18.46
CA ILE A 133 3.15 4.06 -19.00
C ILE A 133 2.41 3.53 -20.23
N LEU A 134 3.13 2.91 -21.17
CA LEU A 134 2.52 2.32 -22.37
C LEU A 134 1.52 1.23 -22.03
N ALA A 135 1.84 0.34 -21.08
CA ALA A 135 0.93 -0.71 -20.64
C ALA A 135 -0.40 -0.13 -20.13
N LEU A 136 -0.33 0.89 -19.28
CA LEU A 136 -1.51 1.57 -18.74
C LEU A 136 -2.25 2.39 -19.80
N THR A 137 -1.55 3.01 -20.76
CA THR A 137 -2.19 3.78 -21.83
C THR A 137 -2.97 2.86 -22.77
N ASN A 138 -2.39 1.72 -23.17
CA ASN A 138 -3.10 0.72 -23.99
C ASN A 138 -4.37 0.22 -23.28
N LEU A 139 -4.27 -0.07 -21.98
CA LEU A 139 -5.43 -0.43 -21.14
C LEU A 139 -6.52 0.65 -21.17
N ARG A 140 -6.12 1.93 -21.15
CA ARG A 140 -7.06 3.05 -21.11
C ARG A 140 -7.72 3.33 -22.45
N GLU A 141 -6.99 3.22 -23.54
CA GLU A 141 -7.51 3.46 -24.89
C GLU A 141 -8.64 2.50 -25.23
N GLU A 142 -8.45 1.20 -24.99
CA GLU A 142 -9.51 0.20 -25.20
C GLU A 142 -10.72 0.43 -24.26
N GLN A 143 -10.49 0.95 -23.05
CA GLN A 143 -11.57 1.26 -22.12
C GLN A 143 -12.45 2.39 -22.66
N SER A 144 -11.82 3.46 -23.15
CA SER A 144 -12.51 4.60 -23.76
C SER A 144 -13.25 4.20 -25.05
N ALA A 145 -12.75 3.19 -25.77
CA ALA A 145 -13.42 2.64 -26.93
C ALA A 145 -14.65 1.78 -26.58
N GLY A 146 -14.90 1.51 -25.29
CA GLY A 146 -15.98 0.64 -24.83
C GLY A 146 -15.78 -0.84 -25.18
N GLN A 147 -14.54 -1.23 -25.52
CA GLN A 147 -14.22 -2.56 -26.03
C GLN A 147 -13.61 -3.49 -24.98
N LEU A 148 -13.42 -3.03 -23.73
CA LEU A 148 -12.77 -3.83 -22.70
C LEU A 148 -13.64 -5.03 -22.26
N THR A 149 -13.33 -6.18 -22.84
CA THR A 149 -13.77 -7.51 -22.38
C THR A 149 -12.62 -8.31 -21.77
N ARG A 150 -11.37 -7.92 -22.10
CA ARG A 150 -10.11 -8.49 -21.62
C ARG A 150 -9.03 -7.41 -21.71
N THR A 151 -7.95 -7.56 -20.95
CA THR A 151 -6.74 -6.73 -21.08
C THR A 151 -6.09 -6.89 -22.47
N PRO A 152 -5.69 -5.78 -23.13
CA PRO A 152 -5.01 -5.80 -24.42
C PRO A 152 -3.72 -6.63 -24.40
N VAL A 153 -3.44 -7.37 -25.48
CA VAL A 153 -2.17 -8.12 -25.65
C VAL A 153 -0.98 -7.16 -25.58
N ALA A 154 -1.06 -6.00 -26.24
CA ALA A 154 -0.01 -4.98 -26.21
C ALA A 154 0.27 -4.46 -24.79
N ALA A 155 -0.78 -4.30 -23.97
CA ALA A 155 -0.63 -3.89 -22.59
C ALA A 155 0.13 -4.93 -21.75
N TYR A 156 -0.19 -6.22 -21.91
CA TYR A 156 0.56 -7.30 -21.27
C TYR A 156 2.01 -7.37 -21.74
N GLN A 157 2.27 -7.25 -23.03
CA GLN A 157 3.64 -7.25 -23.57
C GLN A 157 4.49 -6.17 -22.91
N HIS A 158 3.98 -4.93 -22.88
CA HIS A 158 4.67 -3.84 -22.20
C HIS A 158 4.84 -4.08 -20.70
N GLN A 159 3.84 -4.65 -20.00
CA GLN A 159 3.96 -4.96 -18.59
C GLN A 159 5.05 -6.00 -18.30
N VAL A 160 5.11 -7.06 -19.12
CA VAL A 160 6.14 -8.11 -19.02
C VAL A 160 7.52 -7.50 -19.27
N THR A 161 7.68 -6.68 -20.31
CA THR A 161 8.94 -5.98 -20.60
C THR A 161 9.33 -5.03 -19.46
N ALA A 162 8.40 -4.25 -18.92
CA ALA A 162 8.65 -3.35 -17.79
C ALA A 162 9.21 -4.11 -16.59
N SER A 163 8.58 -5.23 -16.24
CA SER A 163 8.99 -6.04 -15.09
C SER A 163 10.34 -6.75 -15.33
N ALA A 164 10.60 -7.23 -16.54
CA ALA A 164 11.88 -7.81 -16.90
C ALA A 164 13.02 -6.78 -16.80
N LEU A 165 12.82 -5.58 -17.35
CA LEU A 165 13.77 -4.48 -17.29
C LEU A 165 14.03 -4.04 -15.85
N PHE A 166 12.97 -3.86 -15.05
CA PHE A 166 13.09 -3.48 -13.65
C PHE A 166 13.92 -4.50 -12.86
N ARG A 167 13.63 -5.81 -12.99
CA ARG A 167 14.42 -6.87 -12.35
C ARG A 167 15.88 -6.86 -12.79
N SER A 168 16.13 -6.69 -14.09
CA SER A 168 17.49 -6.66 -14.64
C SER A 168 18.31 -5.47 -14.13
N SER A 169 17.65 -4.35 -13.81
CA SER A 169 18.31 -3.17 -13.24
C SER A 169 18.63 -3.32 -11.75
N ASN A 170 18.04 -4.31 -11.07
CA ASN A 170 18.22 -4.62 -9.65
C ASN A 170 18.32 -3.37 -8.74
N PRO A 171 17.32 -2.47 -8.76
CA PRO A 171 17.47 -1.16 -8.15
C PRO A 171 17.40 -1.24 -6.62
N SER A 172 18.47 -0.82 -5.94
CA SER A 172 18.39 -0.42 -4.53
C SER A 172 17.73 0.95 -4.46
N VAL A 173 16.76 1.15 -3.57
CA VAL A 173 16.08 2.44 -3.42
C VAL A 173 17.04 3.48 -2.84
N ASP A 174 17.28 4.56 -3.58
CA ASP A 174 18.20 5.65 -3.22
C ASP A 174 17.62 7.05 -3.50
N GLU A 175 18.39 8.11 -3.26
CA GLU A 175 17.96 9.50 -3.46
C GLU A 175 17.62 9.84 -4.92
N ASP A 176 18.20 9.14 -5.89
CA ASP A 176 18.08 9.43 -7.32
C ASP A 176 16.94 8.64 -7.99
N ASN A 177 16.58 7.47 -7.45
CA ASN A 177 15.69 6.52 -8.11
C ASN A 177 14.39 6.22 -7.33
N TRP A 178 14.25 6.65 -6.07
CA TRP A 178 13.13 6.26 -5.22
C TRP A 178 11.76 6.53 -5.85
N LEU A 179 11.63 7.66 -6.56
CA LEU A 179 10.37 8.05 -7.19
C LEU A 179 10.07 7.18 -8.42
N ALA A 180 11.08 6.78 -9.18
CA ALA A 180 10.92 5.88 -10.32
C ALA A 180 10.55 4.45 -9.88
N VAL A 181 11.19 3.96 -8.81
CA VAL A 181 10.90 2.66 -8.21
C VAL A 181 9.48 2.63 -7.61
N LEU A 182 9.09 3.70 -6.91
CA LEU A 182 7.73 3.86 -6.37
C LEU A 182 6.68 3.99 -7.49
N ALA A 183 7.00 4.71 -8.57
CA ALA A 183 6.12 4.84 -9.73
C ALA A 183 5.93 3.49 -10.42
N PHE A 184 7.00 2.72 -10.63
CA PHE A 184 6.95 1.36 -11.17
C PHE A 184 6.04 0.46 -10.33
N SER A 185 6.23 0.42 -9.01
CA SER A 185 5.42 -0.44 -8.14
C SER A 185 3.94 -0.04 -8.15
N THR A 186 3.67 1.27 -8.16
CA THR A 186 2.30 1.79 -8.26
C THR A 186 1.66 1.47 -9.62
N CYS A 187 2.39 1.62 -10.71
CA CYS A 187 1.91 1.26 -12.05
C CYS A 187 1.63 -0.24 -12.18
N ASN A 188 2.52 -1.09 -11.64
CA ASN A 188 2.33 -2.54 -11.62
C ASN A 188 1.08 -2.93 -10.81
N LEU A 189 0.85 -2.31 -9.65
CA LEU A 189 -0.36 -2.52 -8.87
C LEU A 189 -1.62 -2.09 -9.64
N ILE A 190 -1.60 -0.91 -10.28
CA ILE A 190 -2.73 -0.44 -11.11
C ILE A 190 -3.01 -1.44 -12.25
N PHE A 191 -1.97 -1.88 -12.95
CA PHE A 191 -2.08 -2.86 -14.03
C PHE A 191 -2.69 -4.17 -13.53
N GLN A 192 -2.19 -4.69 -12.40
CA GLN A 192 -2.69 -5.93 -11.81
C GLN A 192 -4.19 -5.82 -11.49
N LEU A 193 -4.62 -4.75 -10.80
CA LEU A 193 -6.02 -4.54 -10.44
C LEU A 193 -6.92 -4.42 -11.67
N TYR A 194 -6.47 -3.71 -12.72
CA TYR A 194 -7.19 -3.66 -13.99
C TYR A 194 -7.30 -5.03 -14.63
N SER A 195 -6.16 -5.72 -14.76
CA SER A 195 -6.10 -6.99 -15.46
C SER A 195 -6.98 -8.05 -14.82
N GLN A 196 -7.01 -8.09 -13.48
CA GLN A 196 -7.81 -9.02 -12.70
C GLN A 196 -9.26 -8.59 -12.56
N HIS A 197 -9.57 -7.30 -12.78
CA HIS A 197 -10.96 -6.87 -12.89
C HIS A 197 -11.59 -7.33 -14.21
N PHE A 198 -10.82 -7.36 -15.31
CA PHE A 198 -11.31 -7.68 -16.65
C PHE A 198 -10.90 -9.07 -17.18
N CYS A 199 -10.20 -9.89 -16.40
CA CYS A 199 -9.87 -11.26 -16.82
C CYS A 199 -11.12 -12.16 -16.83
N GLN A 200 -11.04 -13.28 -17.54
CA GLN A 200 -12.06 -14.33 -17.42
C GLN A 200 -11.97 -14.98 -16.04
N ASP A 201 -13.03 -15.65 -15.60
CA ASP A 201 -13.06 -16.28 -14.26
C ASP A 201 -12.05 -17.41 -14.13
N ALA A 202 -11.74 -18.13 -15.22
CA ALA A 202 -10.69 -19.13 -15.25
C ALA A 202 -9.27 -18.56 -15.04
N ASP A 203 -9.07 -17.28 -15.37
CA ASP A 203 -7.80 -16.56 -15.23
C ASP A 203 -7.74 -15.70 -13.95
N PHE A 204 -8.83 -15.69 -13.17
CA PHE A 204 -8.94 -14.85 -11.97
C PHE A 204 -8.13 -15.46 -10.83
N ASP A 205 -7.21 -14.68 -10.27
CA ASP A 205 -6.29 -15.11 -9.26
C ASP A 205 -6.26 -14.11 -8.09
N LEU A 206 -7.15 -14.36 -7.14
CA LEU A 206 -7.28 -13.57 -5.93
C LEU A 206 -5.99 -13.62 -5.09
N ILE A 207 -5.49 -14.84 -4.83
CA ILE A 207 -4.37 -15.04 -3.90
C ILE A 207 -3.08 -14.45 -4.47
N GLY A 208 -2.80 -14.66 -5.76
CA GLY A 208 -1.66 -14.03 -6.43
C GLY A 208 -1.74 -12.51 -6.42
N THR A 209 -2.94 -11.96 -6.65
CA THR A 209 -3.16 -10.50 -6.57
C THR A 209 -2.90 -9.96 -5.17
N LEU A 210 -3.37 -10.64 -4.12
CA LEU A 210 -3.09 -10.25 -2.73
C LEU A 210 -1.58 -10.32 -2.41
N ARG A 211 -0.87 -11.32 -2.92
CA ARG A 211 0.60 -11.41 -2.78
C ARG A 211 1.31 -10.23 -3.45
N ILE A 212 0.86 -9.79 -4.62
CA ILE A 212 1.40 -8.59 -5.30
C ILE A 212 1.15 -7.34 -4.47
N ILE A 213 -0.08 -7.17 -3.94
CA ILE A 213 -0.42 -6.04 -3.05
C ILE A 213 0.52 -6.03 -1.83
N ARG A 214 0.76 -7.19 -1.21
CA ARG A 214 1.70 -7.33 -0.07
C ARG A 214 3.13 -6.93 -0.44
N SER A 215 3.66 -7.42 -1.55
CA SER A 215 5.04 -7.11 -1.98
C SER A 215 5.26 -5.63 -2.29
N THR A 216 4.18 -4.88 -2.58
CA THR A 216 4.27 -3.44 -2.86
C THR A 216 4.65 -2.65 -1.61
N THR A 217 4.34 -3.17 -0.40
CA THR A 217 4.62 -2.50 0.87
C THR A 217 6.12 -2.38 1.17
N ASP A 218 6.95 -3.32 0.71
CA ASP A 218 8.40 -3.26 0.91
C ASP A 218 9.02 -2.09 0.13
N ILE A 219 8.62 -1.94 -1.13
CA ILE A 219 9.03 -0.81 -1.97
C ILE A 219 8.54 0.52 -1.38
N GLN A 220 7.28 0.58 -0.95
CA GLN A 220 6.74 1.77 -0.30
C GLN A 220 7.50 2.12 0.98
N SER A 221 7.86 1.13 1.79
CA SER A 221 8.60 1.32 3.04
C SER A 221 10.01 1.84 2.78
N ALA A 222 10.71 1.29 1.79
CA ALA A 222 12.04 1.74 1.37
C ALA A 222 12.01 3.17 0.80
N ALA A 223 10.98 3.52 0.02
CA ALA A 223 10.84 4.85 -0.58
C ALA A 223 10.36 5.93 0.42
N ARG A 224 9.77 5.52 1.55
CA ARG A 224 9.09 6.42 2.52
C ARG A 224 9.97 7.56 3.06
N PRO A 225 11.25 7.35 3.44
CA PRO A 225 12.09 8.43 3.95
C PRO A 225 12.36 9.52 2.91
N PHE A 226 12.50 9.15 1.63
CA PHE A 226 12.70 10.09 0.53
C PHE A 226 11.41 10.83 0.19
N LEU A 227 10.29 10.10 0.14
CA LEU A 227 8.97 10.68 -0.11
C LEU A 227 8.63 11.76 0.93
N ARG A 228 8.89 11.51 2.22
CA ARG A 228 8.65 12.49 3.31
C ARG A 228 9.48 13.78 3.19
N ARG A 229 10.65 13.72 2.56
CA ARG A 229 11.53 14.89 2.33
C ARG A 229 11.20 15.64 1.04
N SER A 230 10.37 15.06 0.17
CA SER A 230 10.04 15.64 -1.14
C SER A 230 8.89 16.64 -1.08
N GLU A 231 8.80 17.52 -2.08
CA GLU A 231 7.67 18.44 -2.27
C GLU A 231 6.32 17.71 -2.43
N LEU A 232 6.36 16.45 -2.87
CA LEU A 232 5.18 15.59 -3.03
C LEU A 232 4.54 15.22 -1.68
N TRP A 233 5.29 15.32 -0.58
CA TRP A 233 4.78 15.01 0.76
C TRP A 233 3.60 15.89 1.14
N ASN A 234 3.63 17.16 0.78
CA ASN A 234 2.54 18.10 1.10
C ASN A 234 1.22 17.66 0.47
N LEU A 235 1.23 17.12 -0.75
CA LEU A 235 0.04 16.57 -1.40
C LEU A 235 -0.53 15.36 -0.63
N ILE A 236 0.35 14.53 -0.09
CA ILE A 236 -0.03 13.36 0.71
C ILE A 236 -0.66 13.80 2.04
N VAL A 237 -0.07 14.80 2.70
CA VAL A 237 -0.58 15.36 3.96
C VAL A 237 -1.93 16.03 3.76
N ILE A 238 -2.10 16.85 2.71
CA ILE A 238 -3.38 17.50 2.40
C ILE A 238 -4.46 16.44 2.23
N ARG A 239 -4.19 15.38 1.44
CA ARG A 239 -5.13 14.26 1.27
C ARG A 239 -5.40 13.47 2.54
N ALA A 240 -4.42 13.37 3.43
CA ALA A 240 -4.56 12.69 4.72
C ALA A 240 -5.46 13.46 5.69
N ASN A 241 -5.48 14.79 5.58
CA ASN A 241 -6.24 15.68 6.47
C ASN A 241 -7.66 15.98 5.97
N ILE A 242 -8.08 15.42 4.82
CA ILE A 242 -9.49 15.43 4.39
C ILE A 242 -10.23 14.41 5.26
N HIS A 243 -10.63 14.84 6.45
CA HIS A 243 -11.45 14.04 7.36
C HIS A 243 -12.92 14.10 6.96
N HIS A 244 -13.58 12.95 6.95
CA HIS A 244 -15.04 12.93 7.05
C HIS A 244 -15.36 12.67 8.53
N LEU A 245 -15.91 13.68 9.20
CA LEU A 245 -16.09 13.72 10.66
C LEU A 245 -16.98 12.62 11.27
N TYR A 246 -17.43 11.63 10.50
CA TYR A 246 -18.24 10.52 10.99
C TYR A 246 -17.89 9.21 10.29
N LEU A 247 -17.30 8.26 11.03
CA LEU A 247 -17.37 6.86 10.64
C LEU A 247 -18.86 6.49 10.45
N ASP A 248 -19.18 5.81 9.37
CA ASP A 248 -20.52 5.31 9.10
C ASP A 248 -20.99 4.41 10.27
N ALA A 249 -22.21 4.65 10.76
CA ALA A 249 -22.81 3.82 11.80
C ALA A 249 -23.00 2.38 11.33
N GLY A 250 -23.28 2.18 10.03
CA GLY A 250 -23.34 0.87 9.40
C GLY A 250 -22.02 0.11 9.53
N LEU A 251 -20.91 0.72 9.12
CA LEU A 251 -19.57 0.14 9.24
C LEU A 251 -19.23 -0.25 10.68
N ARG A 252 -19.52 0.63 11.67
CA ARG A 252 -19.27 0.29 13.08
C ARG A 252 -20.07 -0.93 13.54
N ASN A 253 -21.32 -1.05 13.12
CA ASN A 253 -22.16 -2.19 13.46
C ASN A 253 -21.69 -3.47 12.74
N ALA A 254 -21.25 -3.37 11.48
CA ALA A 254 -20.68 -4.48 10.72
C ALA A 254 -19.40 -5.02 11.38
N ILE A 255 -18.47 -4.14 11.79
CA ILE A 255 -17.25 -4.52 12.52
C ILE A 255 -17.60 -5.25 13.83
N LYS A 256 -18.57 -4.74 14.60
CA LYS A 256 -19.03 -5.40 15.83
C LYS A 256 -19.69 -6.75 15.56
N SER A 257 -20.38 -6.90 14.43
CA SER A 257 -20.98 -8.18 14.03
C SER A 257 -19.90 -9.21 13.73
N LEU A 258 -18.91 -8.84 12.92
CA LEU A 258 -17.73 -9.68 12.65
C LEU A 258 -16.98 -10.07 13.94
N GLU A 259 -16.82 -9.14 14.89
CA GLU A 259 -16.15 -9.43 16.17
C GLU A 259 -16.83 -10.60 16.89
N ARG A 260 -18.16 -10.66 16.90
CA ARG A 260 -18.92 -11.76 17.52
C ARG A 260 -18.68 -13.10 16.82
N ILE A 261 -18.64 -13.10 15.49
CA ILE A 261 -18.39 -14.31 14.71
C ILE A 261 -16.98 -14.85 14.99
N VAL A 262 -15.99 -13.97 14.97
CA VAL A 262 -14.59 -14.32 15.27
C VAL A 262 -14.46 -14.84 16.70
N SER A 263 -15.11 -14.21 17.69
CA SER A 263 -15.12 -14.71 19.06
C SER A 263 -15.79 -16.09 19.18
N ALA A 264 -16.92 -16.30 18.51
CA ALA A 264 -17.60 -17.60 18.51
C ALA A 264 -16.76 -18.72 17.86
N ALA A 265 -16.00 -18.40 16.80
CA ALA A 265 -15.07 -19.35 16.18
C ALA A 265 -13.98 -19.82 17.16
N ILE A 266 -13.45 -18.91 17.98
CA ILE A 266 -12.46 -19.24 19.02
C ILE A 266 -13.09 -20.10 20.11
N GLU A 267 -14.31 -19.77 20.55
CA GLU A 267 -15.01 -20.51 21.61
C GLU A 267 -15.45 -21.92 21.19
N SER A 268 -15.68 -22.13 19.89
CA SER A 268 -16.14 -23.41 19.34
C SER A 268 -15.02 -24.32 18.84
N ALA A 269 -13.76 -23.84 18.84
CA ALA A 269 -12.60 -24.64 18.50
C ALA A 269 -12.42 -25.82 19.47
N ASN A 270 -12.44 -27.05 18.95
CA ASN A 270 -12.42 -28.28 19.75
C ASN A 270 -11.08 -29.05 19.67
N ASP A 271 -10.19 -28.65 18.76
CA ASP A 271 -8.87 -29.23 18.54
C ASP A 271 -7.82 -28.13 18.27
N ASP A 272 -6.54 -28.54 18.27
CA ASP A 272 -5.40 -27.63 18.09
C ASP A 272 -5.46 -26.92 16.71
N ASP A 273 -5.91 -27.61 15.66
CA ASP A 273 -5.98 -27.09 14.29
C ASP A 273 -7.10 -26.02 14.16
N GLY A 274 -8.25 -26.25 14.79
CA GLY A 274 -9.34 -25.28 14.88
C GLY A 274 -8.97 -24.05 15.72
N GLU A 275 -8.21 -24.22 16.80
CA GLU A 275 -7.71 -23.10 17.62
C GLU A 275 -6.73 -22.23 16.80
N GLU A 276 -5.84 -22.84 16.03
CA GLU A 276 -4.92 -22.14 15.13
C GLU A 276 -5.67 -21.35 14.05
N THR A 277 -6.63 -21.99 13.38
CA THR A 277 -7.47 -21.36 12.35
C THR A 277 -8.23 -20.14 12.90
N ALA A 278 -8.88 -20.30 14.05
CA ALA A 278 -9.62 -19.23 14.71
C ALA A 278 -8.69 -18.06 15.12
N GLU A 279 -7.48 -18.35 15.59
CA GLU A 279 -6.50 -17.33 15.96
C GLU A 279 -5.96 -16.55 14.75
N ILE A 280 -5.72 -17.23 13.61
CA ILE A 280 -5.34 -16.59 12.35
C ILE A 280 -6.43 -15.61 11.90
N SER A 281 -7.69 -16.04 11.88
CA SER A 281 -8.85 -15.19 11.57
C SER A 281 -9.00 -14.04 12.57
N ARG A 282 -8.75 -14.28 13.87
CA ARG A 282 -8.76 -13.23 14.89
C ARG A 282 -7.69 -12.17 14.65
N GLN A 283 -6.48 -12.56 14.27
CA GLN A 283 -5.41 -11.62 13.94
C GLN A 283 -5.79 -10.76 12.74
N ALA A 284 -6.27 -11.38 11.65
CA ALA A 284 -6.68 -10.66 10.45
C ALA A 284 -7.84 -9.67 10.71
N PHE A 285 -8.82 -10.08 11.52
CA PHE A 285 -9.90 -9.21 11.96
C PHE A 285 -9.40 -8.03 12.81
N CYS A 286 -8.48 -8.25 13.74
CA CYS A 286 -7.92 -7.19 14.57
C CYS A 286 -7.23 -6.12 13.71
N GLU A 287 -6.43 -6.55 12.73
CA GLU A 287 -5.78 -5.64 11.78
C GLU A 287 -6.81 -4.92 10.90
N LEU A 288 -7.89 -5.60 10.49
CA LEU A 288 -8.96 -4.99 9.69
C LEU A 288 -9.62 -3.86 10.47
N ARG A 289 -9.97 -4.10 11.73
CA ARG A 289 -10.60 -3.12 12.62
C ARG A 289 -9.73 -1.88 12.81
N GLU A 290 -8.45 -2.06 13.08
CA GLU A 290 -7.51 -0.95 13.24
C GLU A 290 -7.37 -0.15 11.94
N TRP A 291 -7.20 -0.85 10.81
CA TRP A 291 -7.07 -0.23 9.50
C TRP A 291 -8.35 0.52 9.06
N ALA A 292 -9.52 -0.05 9.33
CA ALA A 292 -10.81 0.59 9.03
C ALA A 292 -10.97 1.91 9.81
N SER A 293 -10.49 1.96 11.06
CA SER A 293 -10.45 3.19 11.86
C SER A 293 -9.46 4.21 11.29
N GLN A 294 -8.23 3.79 10.96
CA GLN A 294 -7.18 4.66 10.41
C GLN A 294 -7.50 5.22 9.01
N SER A 295 -8.33 4.51 8.26
CA SER A 295 -8.81 4.94 6.94
C SER A 295 -10.17 5.60 6.98
N GLU A 296 -10.78 5.75 8.16
CA GLU A 296 -12.16 6.25 8.34
C GLU A 296 -13.20 5.48 7.50
N GLY A 297 -12.91 4.23 7.14
CA GLY A 297 -13.72 3.42 6.23
C GLY A 297 -13.68 3.86 4.76
N GLU A 298 -12.79 4.77 4.39
CA GLU A 298 -12.68 5.34 3.04
C GLU A 298 -11.21 5.49 2.62
N PRO A 299 -10.54 4.39 2.22
CA PRO A 299 -9.14 4.44 1.83
C PRO A 299 -8.93 5.27 0.55
N ARG A 300 -8.00 6.24 0.61
CA ARG A 300 -7.75 7.24 -0.44
C ARG A 300 -6.34 7.19 -1.00
N ARG A 301 -5.40 6.56 -0.30
CA ARG A 301 -3.99 6.51 -0.70
C ARG A 301 -3.52 5.10 -1.03
N TRP A 302 -2.49 5.00 -1.87
CA TRP A 302 -1.93 3.70 -2.29
C TRP A 302 -1.36 2.90 -1.12
N ASP A 303 -0.76 3.56 -0.12
CA ASP A 303 -0.30 2.91 1.11
C ASP A 303 -1.45 2.31 1.91
N GLN A 304 -2.61 2.98 1.96
CA GLN A 304 -3.78 2.46 2.66
C GLN A 304 -4.35 1.20 2.00
N TYR A 305 -4.35 1.12 0.67
CA TYR A 305 -4.81 -0.09 -0.05
C TYR A 305 -3.92 -1.32 0.23
N CYS A 306 -2.63 -1.10 0.45
CA CYS A 306 -1.66 -2.18 0.68
C CYS A 306 -1.51 -2.56 2.17
N SER A 307 -1.89 -1.66 3.08
CA SER A 307 -1.66 -1.78 4.52
C SER A 307 -2.26 -3.06 5.11
N TRP A 308 -3.58 -3.26 5.04
CA TRP A 308 -4.20 -4.45 5.65
C TRP A 308 -3.68 -5.76 5.06
N PRO A 309 -3.64 -5.97 3.73
CA PRO A 309 -3.09 -7.19 3.15
C PRO A 309 -1.65 -7.47 3.60
N SER A 310 -0.84 -6.44 3.84
CA SER A 310 0.55 -6.61 4.32
C SER A 310 0.69 -7.00 5.79
N LYS A 311 -0.35 -6.77 6.61
CA LYS A 311 -0.34 -7.06 8.04
C LYS A 311 -0.95 -8.42 8.42
N VAL A 312 -1.83 -8.98 7.60
CA VAL A 312 -2.36 -10.33 7.84
C VAL A 312 -1.26 -11.37 7.64
N THR A 313 -1.36 -12.52 8.31
CA THR A 313 -0.35 -13.57 8.15
C THR A 313 -0.44 -14.23 6.76
N PRO A 314 0.63 -14.89 6.27
CA PRO A 314 0.54 -15.69 5.05
C PRO A 314 -0.51 -16.79 5.14
N GLU A 315 -0.65 -17.43 6.31
CA GLU A 315 -1.59 -18.52 6.56
C GLU A 315 -3.05 -18.05 6.44
N PHE A 316 -3.35 -16.77 6.68
CA PHE A 316 -4.68 -16.23 6.40
C PHE A 316 -5.03 -16.29 4.90
N LEU A 317 -4.05 -16.17 4.00
CA LEU A 317 -4.31 -16.34 2.57
C LEU A 317 -4.60 -17.80 2.20
N ASP A 318 -4.05 -18.75 2.96
CA ASP A 318 -4.35 -20.17 2.78
C ASP A 318 -5.80 -20.45 3.20
N LEU A 319 -6.27 -19.87 4.32
CA LEU A 319 -7.69 -19.92 4.70
C LEU A 319 -8.64 -19.35 3.63
N LEU A 320 -8.25 -18.26 2.97
CA LEU A 320 -9.02 -17.73 1.83
C LEU A 320 -9.02 -18.65 0.62
N ALA A 321 -7.94 -19.38 0.38
CA ALA A 321 -7.85 -20.35 -0.70
C ALA A 321 -8.69 -21.60 -0.41
N ASP A 322 -8.77 -21.98 0.87
CA ASP A 322 -9.52 -23.13 1.38
C ASP A 322 -11.01 -22.84 1.64
N ASP A 323 -11.48 -21.65 1.30
CA ASP A 323 -12.87 -21.22 1.45
C ASP A 323 -13.38 -21.24 2.89
N ASP A 324 -12.53 -20.89 3.85
CA ASP A 324 -12.93 -20.69 5.24
C ASP A 324 -13.90 -19.50 5.34
N ASP A 325 -15.10 -19.75 5.84
CA ASP A 325 -16.17 -18.76 5.89
C ASP A 325 -15.83 -17.53 6.74
N VAL A 326 -15.13 -17.71 7.87
CA VAL A 326 -14.76 -16.59 8.75
C VAL A 326 -13.72 -15.71 8.05
N ALA A 327 -12.72 -16.32 7.40
CA ALA A 327 -11.73 -15.61 6.61
C ALA A 327 -12.36 -14.87 5.42
N LEU A 328 -13.25 -15.53 4.67
CA LEU A 328 -13.99 -14.94 3.55
C LEU A 328 -14.85 -13.77 4.02
N LEU A 329 -15.54 -13.87 5.16
CA LEU A 329 -16.34 -12.77 5.72
C LEU A 329 -15.49 -11.55 6.08
N ILE A 330 -14.35 -11.76 6.74
CA ILE A 330 -13.39 -10.68 7.05
C ILE A 330 -12.93 -10.02 5.74
N PHE A 331 -12.60 -10.83 4.74
CA PHE A 331 -12.15 -10.36 3.44
C PHE A 331 -13.22 -9.58 2.67
N VAL A 332 -14.48 -10.03 2.68
CA VAL A 332 -15.61 -9.33 2.06
C VAL A 332 -15.80 -7.94 2.67
N HIS A 333 -15.63 -7.80 3.98
CA HIS A 333 -15.70 -6.50 4.65
C HIS A 333 -14.54 -5.58 4.28
N TRP A 334 -13.32 -6.12 4.18
CA TRP A 334 -12.18 -5.38 3.62
C TRP A 334 -12.47 -4.90 2.20
N ALA A 335 -13.01 -5.77 1.34
CA ALA A 335 -13.35 -5.45 -0.03
C ALA A 335 -14.47 -4.39 -0.13
N ALA A 336 -15.47 -4.43 0.76
CA ALA A 336 -16.51 -3.40 0.85
C ALA A 336 -15.94 -2.04 1.25
N ILE A 337 -15.00 -1.99 2.21
CA ILE A 337 -14.29 -0.75 2.55
C ILE A 337 -13.44 -0.26 1.37
N MET A 338 -12.71 -1.16 0.69
CA MET A 338 -11.94 -0.84 -0.51
C MET A 338 -12.82 -0.26 -1.64
N HIS A 339 -14.06 -0.73 -1.78
CA HIS A 339 -15.02 -0.24 -2.78
C HIS A 339 -15.38 1.24 -2.60
N ARG A 340 -15.30 1.75 -1.37
CA ARG A 340 -15.54 3.18 -1.07
C ARG A 340 -14.39 4.10 -1.53
N SER A 341 -13.34 3.54 -2.12
CA SER A 341 -12.25 4.30 -2.74
C SER A 341 -12.72 5.29 -3.81
N CYS A 342 -12.03 6.41 -3.91
CA CYS A 342 -12.19 7.39 -5.00
C CYS A 342 -11.63 6.91 -6.35
N LYS A 343 -10.87 5.81 -6.38
CA LYS A 343 -10.22 5.31 -7.61
C LYS A 343 -11.10 4.28 -8.31
N PRO A 344 -11.51 4.51 -9.57
CA PRO A 344 -12.41 3.61 -10.31
C PRO A 344 -11.90 2.17 -10.40
N VAL A 345 -10.60 1.96 -10.65
CA VAL A 345 -10.01 0.61 -10.74
C VAL A 345 -10.08 -0.13 -9.40
N VAL A 346 -9.79 0.55 -8.29
CA VAL A 346 -9.85 -0.07 -6.96
C VAL A 346 -11.30 -0.43 -6.63
N ARG A 347 -12.23 0.49 -6.90
CA ARG A 347 -13.67 0.28 -6.67
C ARG A 347 -14.21 -0.93 -7.44
N SER A 348 -13.91 -1.00 -8.73
CA SER A 348 -14.39 -2.05 -9.63
C SER A 348 -13.79 -3.42 -9.30
N TRP A 349 -12.47 -3.49 -9.08
CA TRP A 349 -11.81 -4.71 -8.62
C TRP A 349 -12.31 -5.15 -7.25
N ALA A 350 -12.45 -4.24 -6.28
CA ALA A 350 -12.94 -4.54 -4.94
C ALA A 350 -14.36 -5.13 -4.95
N LYS A 351 -15.24 -4.64 -5.83
CA LYS A 351 -16.55 -5.25 -6.03
C LYS A 351 -16.43 -6.68 -6.55
N ARG A 352 -15.63 -6.91 -7.59
CA ARG A 352 -15.43 -8.25 -8.16
C ARG A 352 -14.93 -9.24 -7.10
N VAL A 353 -13.90 -8.88 -6.34
CA VAL A 353 -13.32 -9.80 -5.34
C VAL A 353 -14.27 -10.09 -4.19
N ALA A 354 -15.14 -9.14 -3.83
CA ALA A 354 -16.16 -9.36 -2.82
C ALA A 354 -17.20 -10.39 -3.29
N PHE A 355 -17.73 -10.26 -4.50
CA PHE A 355 -18.69 -11.22 -5.05
C PHE A 355 -18.06 -12.60 -5.27
N TYR A 356 -16.81 -12.63 -5.75
CA TYR A 356 -16.04 -13.88 -5.85
C TYR A 356 -15.93 -14.60 -4.49
N ALA A 357 -15.68 -13.86 -3.40
CA ALA A 357 -15.61 -14.42 -2.06
C ALA A 357 -17.00 -14.83 -1.52
N ILE A 358 -18.04 -14.03 -1.79
CA ILE A 358 -19.42 -14.33 -1.37
C ILE A 358 -19.92 -15.62 -2.01
N ASP A 359 -19.63 -15.85 -3.29
CA ASP A 359 -20.07 -17.04 -4.03
C ASP A 359 -19.42 -18.34 -3.53
N ARG A 360 -18.38 -18.24 -2.68
CA ARG A 360 -17.61 -19.35 -2.12
C ARG A 360 -17.94 -19.63 -0.65
N LEU A 361 -18.76 -18.79 -0.01
CA LEU A 361 -19.24 -19.02 1.35
C LEU A 361 -20.08 -20.31 1.40
N GLN A 362 -19.81 -21.14 2.39
CA GLN A 362 -20.46 -22.44 2.57
C GLN A 362 -21.76 -22.32 3.39
N ASP A 363 -21.75 -21.48 4.43
CA ASP A 363 -22.90 -21.22 5.30
C ASP A 363 -23.69 -19.96 4.90
N THR A 364 -24.84 -19.77 5.57
CA THR A 364 -25.71 -18.61 5.35
C THR A 364 -25.36 -17.45 6.27
N TRP A 365 -24.75 -16.41 5.71
CA TRP A 365 -24.25 -15.24 6.44
C TRP A 365 -25.04 -13.95 6.18
N GLY A 366 -26.36 -14.05 5.98
CA GLY A 366 -27.20 -12.94 5.53
C GLY A 366 -27.11 -11.67 6.40
N GLU A 367 -27.03 -11.81 7.72
CA GLU A 367 -26.86 -10.66 8.63
C GLU A 367 -25.50 -9.99 8.45
N GLN A 368 -24.43 -10.79 8.35
CA GLN A 368 -23.05 -10.33 8.23
C GLN A 368 -22.79 -9.70 6.85
N LEU A 369 -23.46 -10.19 5.81
CA LEU A 369 -23.36 -9.67 4.45
C LEU A 369 -24.25 -8.45 4.19
N ALA A 370 -25.17 -8.09 5.09
CA ALA A 370 -26.12 -7.00 4.87
C ALA A 370 -25.42 -5.65 4.59
N TRP A 371 -24.42 -5.28 5.39
CA TRP A 371 -23.70 -4.02 5.19
C TRP A 371 -22.81 -4.03 3.92
N PRO A 372 -21.97 -5.07 3.68
CA PRO A 372 -21.22 -5.16 2.42
C PRO A 372 -22.12 -5.04 1.18
N LEU A 373 -23.23 -5.77 1.13
CA LEU A 373 -24.16 -5.74 0.00
C LEU A 373 -24.83 -4.37 -0.17
N GLN A 374 -25.14 -3.68 0.93
CA GLN A 374 -25.62 -2.30 0.89
C GLN A 374 -24.57 -1.36 0.27
N VAL A 375 -23.29 -1.53 0.61
CA VAL A 375 -22.19 -0.71 0.05
C VAL A 375 -22.00 -0.94 -1.44
N PHE A 376 -22.20 -2.16 -1.94
CA PHE A 376 -22.07 -2.47 -3.37
C PHE A 376 -23.30 -2.12 -4.21
N SER A 377 -24.42 -1.84 -3.55
CA SER A 377 -25.65 -1.41 -4.21
C SER A 377 -25.41 -0.07 -4.89
N PRO A 378 -25.92 0.13 -6.12
CA PRO A 378 -25.83 1.43 -6.76
C PRO A 378 -26.50 2.44 -5.85
N SER A 379 -25.74 3.45 -5.41
CA SER A 379 -26.33 4.62 -4.79
C SER A 379 -27.41 5.16 -5.75
N PRO A 380 -28.60 5.57 -5.26
CA PRO A 380 -29.51 6.34 -6.10
C PRO A 380 -28.71 7.50 -6.74
N PRO A 381 -29.06 7.94 -7.96
CA PRO A 381 -28.39 9.09 -8.55
C PRO A 381 -28.63 10.28 -7.62
N SER A 382 -27.70 10.50 -6.69
CA SER A 382 -27.52 11.81 -6.13
C SER A 382 -27.05 12.67 -7.28
N ASP A 383 -27.52 13.91 -7.32
CA ASP A 383 -26.93 15.00 -8.11
C ASP A 383 -25.50 15.27 -7.59
N ALA A 384 -24.64 14.25 -7.65
CA ALA A 384 -23.23 14.33 -7.41
C ALA A 384 -22.59 14.77 -8.72
N SER A 385 -22.77 16.06 -9.01
CA SER A 385 -21.54 16.84 -9.10
C SER A 385 -20.66 16.36 -7.94
N PHE A 386 -19.56 15.66 -8.26
CA PHE A 386 -18.43 15.70 -7.34
C PHE A 386 -18.35 17.15 -6.86
N PRO A 387 -18.17 17.44 -5.57
CA PRO A 387 -17.74 18.78 -5.23
C PRO A 387 -16.44 18.95 -6.02
N LEU A 388 -16.54 19.65 -7.16
CA LEU A 388 -15.49 20.50 -7.65
C LEU A 388 -15.00 21.15 -6.38
N MET A 389 -13.77 20.79 -5.99
CA MET A 389 -13.03 21.55 -4.99
C MET A 389 -13.27 23.01 -5.36
N ASP A 390 -14.07 23.68 -4.54
CA ASP A 390 -14.52 25.02 -4.82
C ASP A 390 -13.25 25.88 -4.98
N PRO A 391 -13.01 26.54 -6.11
CA PRO A 391 -11.78 27.31 -6.33
C PRO A 391 -11.65 28.52 -5.39
N LEU A 392 -12.63 28.77 -4.52
CA LEU A 392 -12.79 30.00 -3.75
C LEU A 392 -12.11 30.02 -2.37
N LEU A 393 -11.15 29.14 -2.09
CA LEU A 393 -10.16 29.37 -1.01
C LEU A 393 -8.87 30.01 -1.51
N ALA A 394 -8.88 30.58 -2.72
CA ALA A 394 -7.84 31.44 -3.26
C ALA A 394 -8.26 32.91 -3.26
N ASP A 395 -8.80 33.42 -2.15
CA ASP A 395 -8.66 34.83 -1.78
C ASP A 395 -9.17 35.03 -0.35
N GLY A 396 -8.27 35.44 0.54
CA GLY A 396 -8.59 35.62 1.96
C GLY A 396 -7.38 35.41 2.85
N ALA A 397 -6.31 36.16 2.59
CA ALA A 397 -5.35 36.45 3.63
C ALA A 397 -6.11 37.14 4.78
N ASN A 398 -6.15 36.50 5.95
CA ASN A 398 -6.29 37.23 7.21
C ASN A 398 -5.02 36.97 8.04
N PRO A 399 -4.43 38.01 8.65
CA PRO A 399 -3.11 37.92 9.25
C PRO A 399 -3.13 37.01 10.47
N ILE A 400 -2.09 36.19 10.61
CA ILE A 400 -1.81 35.48 11.86
C ILE A 400 -1.43 36.54 12.90
N ASP A 401 -2.21 36.58 13.98
CA ASP A 401 -1.98 37.40 15.17
C ASP A 401 -0.66 36.95 15.86
N PRO A 402 0.35 37.81 16.10
CA PRO A 402 1.65 37.37 16.61
C PRO A 402 1.70 37.07 18.11
N GLU A 403 0.60 37.16 18.84
CA GLU A 403 0.56 36.88 20.28
C GLU A 403 -0.08 35.51 20.55
N LEU A 404 0.71 34.44 20.48
CA LEU A 404 0.54 33.18 21.24
C LEU A 404 1.65 32.19 20.87
N LEU A 405 2.89 32.50 21.26
CA LEU A 405 3.95 31.51 21.42
C LEU A 405 4.44 31.56 22.88
N PRO A 406 4.50 30.42 23.60
CA PRO A 406 5.04 30.39 24.95
C PRO A 406 6.57 30.58 24.92
N ALA A 407 7.04 31.43 25.82
CA ALA A 407 8.44 31.79 26.01
C ALA A 407 9.31 30.63 26.52
N SER A 408 10.63 30.84 26.38
CA SER A 408 11.79 30.07 26.88
C SER A 408 12.46 29.20 25.79
N THR A 409 13.76 29.31 25.47
CA THR A 409 14.89 29.98 26.11
C THR A 409 15.91 30.32 25.01
N VAL A 410 16.30 31.60 24.88
CA VAL A 410 17.42 32.04 24.04
C VAL A 410 18.70 31.98 24.88
N ASN A 411 19.66 31.15 24.48
CA ASN A 411 21.06 31.33 24.86
C ASN A 411 21.73 32.19 23.78
N SER A 412 22.11 33.39 24.21
CA SER A 412 22.83 34.42 23.48
C SER A 412 24.29 34.02 23.21
N VAL A 413 24.72 34.13 21.96
CA VAL A 413 26.13 34.37 21.62
C VAL A 413 26.19 35.58 20.69
N THR A 414 26.59 36.69 21.28
CA THR A 414 27.03 37.93 20.64
C THR A 414 28.33 37.72 19.87
N THR A 415 28.34 38.08 18.58
CA THR A 415 29.58 38.49 17.90
C THR A 415 29.29 39.69 17.00
N SER A 416 29.93 40.78 17.39
CA SER A 416 30.03 42.09 16.75
C SER A 416 30.65 42.04 15.35
N LEU A 417 30.10 42.83 14.43
CA LEU A 417 30.76 43.29 13.20
C LEU A 417 31.09 44.79 13.34
N PRO A 418 32.27 45.26 12.93
CA PRO A 418 32.51 46.67 12.70
C PRO A 418 32.32 47.03 11.22
N SER A 419 31.72 48.19 11.05
CA SER A 419 31.50 48.98 9.83
C SER A 419 32.80 49.47 9.17
N SER A 420 32.81 49.47 7.83
CA SER A 420 33.60 50.43 7.04
C SER A 420 32.93 50.71 5.69
N SER A 421 32.46 51.94 5.59
CA SER A 421 32.36 52.83 4.43
C SER A 421 33.14 52.45 3.16
N TYR A 422 32.47 52.52 1.99
CA TYR A 422 33.01 53.12 0.75
C TYR A 422 31.88 53.30 -0.30
N GLU A 423 31.50 54.55 -0.57
CA GLU A 423 31.04 55.02 -1.89
C GLU A 423 32.29 55.61 -2.60
N PRO A 424 32.39 55.71 -3.95
CA PRO A 424 31.37 56.33 -4.82
C PRO A 424 31.30 55.79 -6.27
N GLY A 425 30.39 56.36 -7.08
CA GLY A 425 30.66 56.56 -8.51
C GLY A 425 29.53 56.22 -9.48
N ILE A 426 28.61 57.16 -9.63
CA ILE A 426 27.60 57.22 -10.70
C ILE A 426 28.28 57.38 -12.07
N ASN A 427 27.84 56.58 -13.02
CA ASN A 427 28.22 56.58 -14.44
C ASN A 427 27.25 57.48 -15.23
N PRO A 428 27.72 58.20 -16.27
CA PRO A 428 26.81 58.44 -17.38
C PRO A 428 27.40 58.13 -18.76
N ALA A 429 26.56 57.46 -19.54
CA ALA A 429 26.26 57.71 -20.95
C ALA A 429 27.27 57.31 -22.06
N SER A 430 26.73 56.45 -22.93
CA SER A 430 26.72 56.55 -24.40
C SER A 430 28.05 56.49 -25.17
N HIS A 431 28.24 55.41 -25.94
CA HIS A 431 28.65 55.41 -27.36
C HIS A 431 28.56 53.95 -27.87
N VAL A 432 27.52 53.59 -28.63
CA VAL A 432 27.51 53.50 -30.11
C VAL A 432 28.70 52.71 -30.67
N HIS A 433 28.46 51.42 -30.92
CA HIS A 433 29.24 50.58 -31.83
C HIS A 433 28.93 50.94 -33.29
N PRO A 434 29.95 50.90 -34.16
CA PRO A 434 29.76 50.40 -35.51
C PRO A 434 30.64 49.18 -35.79
N ALA A 435 30.16 48.42 -36.78
CA ALA A 435 30.62 47.11 -37.21
C ALA A 435 31.92 47.12 -38.05
N LYS A 436 32.37 45.88 -38.34
CA LYS A 436 33.42 45.42 -39.29
C LYS A 436 34.82 45.43 -38.68
N ARG A 437 35.62 44.36 -38.74
CA ARG A 437 35.79 43.31 -39.76
C ARG A 437 36.12 41.97 -39.13
#